data_AF-A5PD88-F1
#
_entry.id   AF-A5PD88-F1
#
_cell.length_a   1.000
_cell.length_b   1.000
_cell.length_c   1.000
_cell.angle_alpha   90.00
_cell.angle_beta   90.00
_cell.angle_gamma   90.00
#
_symmetry.space_group_name_H-M   'P 1'
#
loop_
_entity.id
_entity.type
_entity.pdbx_description
1 polymer ?
#
loop_
_entity_poly.entity_id
_entity_poly.type
_entity_poly.pdbx_seq_one_letter_code
_entity_poly.pdbx_strand_id
1 'polypeptide(L)'
;MDRARIDENLSLLTFPPAAHDLQSLADAGFKSIVNLRQVGEQGEKLNPQAEAEEARENGLEYLHYPVSPPDLTAEKAQDFTARLEQLPGPVAIHCASGRRASLLGLASWARQKDCNAATAAKRGRESGLEISEGDLSPLLNVNEANAR
;
A
#
# COMPACT_ATOMS: atom_id res chain seq x y z
N MET A 1 -10.94 4.66 -11.91
CA MET A 1 -9.84 3.74 -11.55
C MET A 1 -10.37 2.64 -10.64
N ASP A 2 -10.05 1.38 -10.95
CA ASP A 2 -10.39 0.23 -10.10
C ASP A 2 -9.50 0.21 -8.84
N ARG A 3 -10.11 0.02 -7.68
CA ARG A 3 -9.42 0.03 -6.38
C ARG A 3 -10.15 -0.84 -5.37
N ALA A 4 -9.39 -1.57 -4.57
CA ALA A 4 -9.92 -2.26 -3.40
C ALA A 4 -9.99 -1.26 -2.23
N ARG A 5 -11.20 -0.94 -1.78
CA ARG A 5 -11.41 -0.06 -0.62
C ARG A 5 -11.35 -0.87 0.67
N ILE A 6 -10.27 -0.71 1.43
CA ILE A 6 -10.09 -1.43 2.71
C ILE A 6 -10.87 -0.76 3.83
N ASP A 7 -10.96 0.56 3.88
CA ASP A 7 -11.91 1.28 4.75
C ASP A 7 -12.11 2.72 4.23
N GLU A 8 -12.58 3.67 5.06
CA GLU A 8 -12.66 5.07 4.69
C GLU A 8 -11.30 5.76 4.48
N ASN A 9 -10.22 5.25 5.07
CA ASN A 9 -8.91 5.89 5.07
C ASN A 9 -7.88 5.18 4.19
N LEU A 10 -8.15 3.94 3.76
CA LEU A 10 -7.20 3.15 2.98
C LEU A 10 -7.84 2.53 1.73
N SER A 11 -7.22 2.77 0.57
CA SER A 11 -7.52 2.07 -0.68
C SER A 11 -6.27 1.54 -1.36
N LEU A 12 -6.38 0.38 -2.00
CA LEU A 12 -5.27 -0.31 -2.66
C LEU A 12 -5.55 -0.36 -4.16
N LEU A 13 -4.61 0.15 -4.95
CA LEU A 13 -4.69 0.21 -6.39
C LEU A 13 -4.16 -1.10 -6.99
N THR A 14 -4.90 -1.66 -7.95
CA THR A 14 -4.52 -2.91 -8.64
C THR A 14 -3.48 -2.69 -9.73
N PHE A 15 -3.29 -1.44 -10.17
CA PHE A 15 -2.33 -1.02 -11.20
C PHE A 15 -1.70 0.33 -10.83
N PRO A 16 -0.50 0.66 -11.35
CA PRO A 16 0.08 1.98 -11.16
C PRO A 16 -0.79 3.06 -11.82
N PRO A 17 -0.95 4.23 -11.18
CA PRO A 17 -1.68 5.34 -11.76
C PRO A 17 -0.92 5.96 -12.95
N ALA A 18 -1.65 6.51 -13.91
CA ALA A 18 -1.14 7.54 -14.81
C ALA A 18 -1.39 8.93 -14.21
N ALA A 19 -0.87 9.99 -14.86
CA ALA A 19 -1.06 11.36 -14.37
C ALA A 19 -2.53 11.73 -14.09
N HIS A 20 -3.43 11.43 -15.03
CA HIS A 20 -4.87 11.70 -14.86
C HIS A 20 -5.53 10.91 -13.72
N ASP A 21 -4.97 9.74 -13.34
CA ASP A 21 -5.46 8.98 -12.20
C ASP A 21 -5.14 9.69 -10.88
N LEU A 22 -4.01 10.41 -10.79
CA LEU A 22 -3.64 11.20 -9.61
C LEU A 22 -4.60 12.36 -9.38
N GLN A 23 -4.96 13.08 -10.45
CA GLN A 23 -6.02 14.09 -10.39
C GLN A 23 -7.35 13.48 -9.94
N SER A 24 -7.72 12.33 -10.52
CA SER A 24 -8.96 11.63 -10.14
C SER A 24 -8.97 11.18 -8.67
N LEU A 25 -7.81 10.84 -8.09
CA LEU A 25 -7.68 10.53 -6.66
C LEU A 25 -7.89 11.79 -5.81
N ALA A 26 -7.27 12.91 -6.17
CA ALA A 26 -7.45 14.19 -5.48
C ALA A 26 -8.92 14.65 -5.49
N ASP A 27 -9.58 14.58 -6.65
CA ASP A 27 -11.00 14.90 -6.82
C ASP A 27 -11.91 13.98 -5.99
N ALA A 28 -11.51 12.71 -5.81
CA ALA A 28 -12.19 11.75 -4.94
C ALA A 28 -11.90 11.97 -3.45
N GLY A 29 -11.12 13.00 -3.09
CA GLY A 29 -10.85 13.41 -1.72
C GLY A 29 -9.65 12.73 -1.06
N PHE A 30 -8.88 11.92 -1.78
CA PHE A 30 -7.62 11.37 -1.25
C PHE A 30 -6.65 12.51 -0.92
N LYS A 31 -5.83 12.26 0.09
CA LYS A 31 -4.82 13.22 0.57
C LYS A 31 -3.40 12.75 0.36
N SER A 32 -3.20 11.44 0.22
CA SER A 32 -1.87 10.88 -0.01
C SER A 32 -1.89 9.73 -1.01
N ILE A 33 -0.77 9.56 -1.71
CA ILE A 33 -0.47 8.37 -2.50
C ILE A 33 0.89 7.78 -2.13
N VAL A 34 0.95 6.45 -2.07
CA VAL A 34 2.15 5.69 -1.74
C VAL A 34 2.55 4.78 -2.91
N ASN A 35 3.78 4.96 -3.39
CA ASN A 35 4.37 4.15 -4.43
C ASN A 35 5.33 3.10 -3.82
N LEU A 36 5.01 1.82 -3.99
CA LEU A 36 5.84 0.71 -3.49
C LEU A 36 6.84 0.14 -4.51
N ARG A 37 6.94 0.72 -5.70
CA ARG A 37 7.76 0.19 -6.78
C ARG A 37 9.22 0.54 -6.61
N GLN A 38 10.08 -0.31 -7.16
CA GLN A 38 11.48 0.04 -7.35
C GLN A 38 11.62 1.03 -8.52
N VAL A 39 12.65 1.89 -8.46
CA VAL A 39 12.98 2.79 -9.58
C VAL A 39 13.32 1.95 -10.82
N GLY A 40 12.71 2.26 -11.96
CA GLY A 40 12.97 1.56 -13.22
C GLY A 40 12.38 0.15 -13.29
N GLU A 41 11.46 -0.19 -12.38
CA GLU A 41 10.71 -1.44 -12.44
C GLU A 41 9.84 -1.48 -13.71
N GLN A 42 9.67 -2.64 -14.33
CA GLN A 42 8.88 -2.79 -15.57
C GLN A 42 7.42 -2.35 -15.39
N GLY A 43 6.82 -1.81 -16.46
CA GLY A 43 5.45 -1.28 -16.43
C GLY A 43 5.33 0.08 -15.74
N GLU A 44 6.42 0.86 -15.71
CA GLU A 44 6.45 2.23 -15.19
C GLU A 44 5.68 3.18 -16.12
N LYS A 45 4.56 3.71 -15.63
CA LYS A 45 3.81 4.76 -16.33
C LYS A 45 4.43 6.13 -16.08
N LEU A 46 4.79 6.38 -14.82
CA LEU A 46 5.53 7.53 -14.34
C LEU A 46 6.67 7.01 -13.48
N ASN A 47 7.88 7.54 -13.67
CA ASN A 47 8.95 7.27 -12.73
C ASN A 47 8.65 7.94 -11.37
N PRO A 48 9.25 7.50 -10.26
CA PRO A 48 8.89 8.01 -8.93
C PRO A 48 9.08 9.52 -8.76
N GLN A 49 9.98 10.15 -9.53
CA GLN A 49 10.16 11.60 -9.50
C GLN A 49 8.99 12.31 -10.19
N ALA A 50 8.66 11.90 -11.42
CA ALA A 50 7.55 12.47 -12.18
C ALA A 50 6.21 12.24 -11.48
N GLU A 51 6.02 11.07 -10.88
CA GLU A 51 4.82 10.77 -10.08
C GLU A 51 4.71 11.66 -8.85
N ALA A 52 5.83 11.94 -8.17
CA ALA A 52 5.85 12.85 -7.04
C ALA A 52 5.53 14.30 -7.43
N GLU A 53 6.02 14.76 -8.58
CA GLU A 53 5.73 16.09 -9.12
C GLU A 53 4.24 16.21 -9.42
N GLU A 54 3.68 15.27 -10.19
CA GLU A 54 2.26 15.26 -10.54
C GLU A 54 1.34 15.11 -9.31
N ALA A 55 1.71 14.26 -8.34
CA ALA A 55 0.95 14.12 -7.09
C ALA A 55 0.87 15.46 -6.34
N ARG A 56 1.98 16.19 -6.21
CA ARG A 56 2.02 17.49 -5.53
C ARG A 56 1.24 18.55 -6.30
N GLU A 57 1.30 18.57 -7.62
CA GLU A 57 0.51 19.49 -8.46
C GLU A 57 -1.00 19.31 -8.25
N ASN A 58 -1.43 18.07 -7.96
CA ASN A 58 -2.82 17.74 -7.63
C ASN A 58 -3.14 17.83 -6.11
N GLY A 59 -2.19 18.32 -5.28
CA GLY A 59 -2.40 18.50 -3.84
C GLY A 59 -2.39 17.20 -3.02
N LEU A 60 -1.77 16.14 -3.54
CA LEU A 60 -1.55 14.88 -2.83
C LEU A 60 -0.16 14.87 -2.18
N GLU A 61 -0.09 14.45 -0.92
CA GLU A 61 1.17 14.03 -0.30
C GLU A 61 1.67 12.75 -0.97
N TYR A 62 2.98 12.68 -1.19
CA TYR A 62 3.59 11.57 -1.92
C TYR A 62 4.65 10.87 -1.06
N LEU A 63 4.51 9.56 -0.90
CA LEU A 63 5.50 8.71 -0.28
C LEU A 63 5.99 7.66 -1.28
N HIS A 64 7.27 7.72 -1.64
CA HIS A 64 7.95 6.59 -2.30
C HIS A 64 8.56 5.67 -1.24
N TYR A 65 8.03 4.44 -1.16
CA TYR A 65 8.50 3.41 -0.23
C TYR A 65 8.83 2.14 -1.02
N PRO A 66 9.99 2.07 -1.70
CA PRO A 66 10.31 0.99 -2.63
C PRO A 66 10.42 -0.37 -1.91
N VAL A 67 9.65 -1.36 -2.36
CA VAL A 67 9.55 -2.71 -1.76
C VAL A 67 9.77 -3.79 -2.82
N SER A 68 10.72 -4.68 -2.56
CA SER A 68 10.97 -5.90 -3.31
C SER A 68 10.33 -7.13 -2.63
N PRO A 69 10.15 -8.29 -3.30
CA PRO A 69 9.59 -9.46 -2.64
C PRO A 69 10.32 -9.91 -1.37
N PRO A 70 11.67 -9.89 -1.29
CA PRO A 70 12.39 -10.15 -0.04
C PRO A 70 12.12 -9.17 1.10
N ASP A 71 11.66 -7.95 0.79
CA ASP A 71 11.32 -6.94 1.80
C ASP A 71 9.97 -7.22 2.50
N LEU A 72 9.19 -8.21 2.05
CA LEU A 72 7.88 -8.53 2.64
C LEU A 72 8.06 -9.31 3.96
N THR A 73 8.58 -8.62 4.99
CA THR A 73 8.78 -9.13 6.35
C THR A 73 7.92 -8.39 7.37
N ALA A 74 7.79 -8.96 8.58
CA ALA A 74 7.09 -8.32 9.69
C ALA A 74 7.73 -6.98 10.10
N GLU A 75 9.06 -6.86 10.12
CA GLU A 75 9.72 -5.59 10.47
C GLU A 75 9.44 -4.52 9.42
N LYS A 76 9.49 -4.88 8.13
CA LYS A 76 9.17 -3.94 7.05
C LYS A 76 7.72 -3.49 7.12
N ALA A 77 6.79 -4.42 7.38
CA ALA A 77 5.38 -4.08 7.55
C ALA A 77 5.15 -3.15 8.75
N GLN A 78 5.90 -3.32 9.84
CA GLN A 78 5.85 -2.41 10.99
C GLN A 78 6.39 -1.01 10.65
N ASP A 79 7.57 -0.90 10.03
CA ASP A 79 8.12 0.38 9.58
C ASP A 79 7.19 1.08 8.58
N PHE A 80 6.65 0.33 7.63
CA PHE A 80 5.70 0.84 6.67
C PHE A 80 4.43 1.38 7.34
N THR A 81 3.90 0.66 8.34
CA THR A 81 2.72 1.10 9.11
C THR A 81 2.97 2.43 9.81
N ALA A 82 4.13 2.57 10.48
CA ALA A 82 4.49 3.81 11.15
C ALA A 82 4.60 5.00 10.19
N ARG A 83 5.14 4.78 8.98
CA ARG A 83 5.19 5.82 7.93
C ARG A 83 3.81 6.16 7.39
N LEU A 84 2.97 5.16 7.17
CA LEU A 84 1.60 5.33 6.68
C LEU A 84 0.76 6.18 7.65
N GLU A 85 0.95 5.99 8.97
CA GLU A 85 0.25 6.77 10.01
C GLU A 85 0.63 8.25 10.05
N GLN A 86 1.78 8.65 9.48
CA GLN A 86 2.17 10.05 9.38
C GLN A 86 1.52 10.77 8.19
N LEU A 87 0.90 10.03 7.27
CA LEU A 87 0.31 10.60 6.05
C LEU A 87 -1.14 11.06 6.31
N PRO A 88 -1.55 12.20 5.73
CA PRO A 88 -2.95 12.58 5.77
C PRO A 88 -3.79 11.58 4.96
N GLY A 89 -4.89 11.09 5.56
CA GLY A 89 -5.84 10.21 4.91
C GLY A 89 -6.98 10.95 4.20
N PRO A 90 -7.70 10.32 3.25
CA PRO A 90 -7.51 8.93 2.80
C PRO A 90 -6.25 8.72 1.96
N VAL A 91 -5.64 7.54 2.08
CA VAL A 91 -4.41 7.14 1.41
C VAL A 91 -4.69 6.09 0.33
N ALA A 92 -4.09 6.27 -0.85
CA ALA A 92 -4.03 5.26 -1.90
C ALA A 92 -2.63 4.63 -1.95
N ILE A 93 -2.54 3.30 -2.02
CA ILE A 93 -1.25 2.58 -2.14
C ILE A 93 -1.24 1.81 -3.46
N HIS A 94 -0.12 1.87 -4.20
CA HIS A 94 0.06 1.10 -5.42
C HIS A 94 1.44 0.44 -5.52
N CYS A 95 1.52 -0.54 -6.42
CA CYS A 95 2.78 -1.09 -6.90
C CYS A 95 2.67 -1.34 -8.43
N ALA A 96 3.34 -2.35 -8.98
CA ALA A 96 3.17 -2.73 -10.39
C ALA A 96 1.83 -3.46 -10.69
N SER A 97 1.40 -4.38 -9.82
CA SER A 97 0.23 -5.25 -10.06
C SER A 97 -0.72 -5.35 -8.85
N GLY A 98 -0.64 -4.40 -7.93
CA GLY A 98 -1.42 -4.38 -6.69
C GLY A 98 -1.03 -5.39 -5.60
N ARG A 99 -0.29 -6.47 -5.88
CA ARG A 99 -0.02 -7.52 -4.86
C ARG A 99 0.78 -7.01 -3.65
N ARG A 100 1.89 -6.28 -3.84
CA ARG A 100 2.65 -5.69 -2.70
C ARG A 100 1.83 -4.66 -1.93
N ALA A 101 1.07 -3.83 -2.64
CA ALA A 101 0.15 -2.87 -2.04
C ALA A 101 -0.91 -3.58 -1.20
N SER A 102 -1.45 -4.69 -1.70
CA SER A 102 -2.41 -5.55 -0.99
C SER A 102 -1.83 -6.13 0.28
N LEU A 103 -0.64 -6.70 0.21
CA LEU A 103 0.03 -7.34 1.35
C LEU A 103 0.41 -6.34 2.44
N LEU A 104 1.16 -5.28 2.09
CA LEU A 104 1.57 -4.28 3.08
C LEU A 104 0.40 -3.42 3.56
N GLY A 105 -0.53 -3.05 2.68
CA GLY A 105 -1.72 -2.29 3.05
C GLY A 105 -2.64 -3.05 4.01
N LEU A 106 -2.94 -4.32 3.73
CA LEU A 106 -3.74 -5.14 4.64
C LEU A 106 -3.00 -5.45 5.95
N ALA A 107 -1.68 -5.65 5.91
CA ALA A 107 -0.88 -5.82 7.12
C ALA A 107 -0.88 -4.55 8.00
N SER A 108 -0.71 -3.37 7.40
CA SER A 108 -0.82 -2.09 8.13
C SER A 108 -2.21 -1.86 8.70
N TRP A 109 -3.25 -2.12 7.91
CA TRP A 109 -4.63 -2.04 8.38
C TRP A 109 -4.88 -2.98 9.56
N ALA A 110 -4.39 -4.22 9.48
CA ALA A 110 -4.56 -5.19 10.55
C ALA A 110 -3.88 -4.75 11.85
N ARG A 111 -2.66 -4.20 11.75
CA ARG A 111 -1.91 -3.62 12.88
C ARG A 111 -2.66 -2.43 13.51
N GLN A 112 -3.18 -1.52 12.69
CA GLN A 112 -3.92 -0.34 13.16
C GLN A 112 -5.25 -0.71 13.82
N LYS A 113 -5.89 -1.80 13.39
CA LYS A 113 -7.16 -2.29 13.94
C LYS A 113 -6.98 -3.37 15.02
N ASP A 114 -5.74 -3.68 15.39
CA ASP A 114 -5.37 -4.75 16.34
C ASP A 114 -6.07 -6.09 16.02
N CYS A 115 -6.00 -6.51 14.76
CA CYS A 115 -6.62 -7.75 14.29
C CYS A 115 -5.61 -8.69 13.59
N ASN A 116 -5.99 -9.97 13.50
CA ASN A 116 -5.11 -11.02 13.01
C ASN A 116 -5.12 -11.18 11.48
N ALA A 117 -4.20 -12.01 10.97
CA ALA A 117 -4.06 -12.32 9.54
C ALA A 117 -5.34 -12.87 8.91
N ALA A 118 -6.11 -13.70 9.63
CA ALA A 118 -7.38 -14.23 9.16
C ALA A 118 -8.42 -13.13 8.90
N THR A 119 -8.52 -12.17 9.82
CA THR A 119 -9.42 -11.02 9.73
C THR A 119 -9.02 -10.10 8.58
N ALA A 120 -7.73 -9.82 8.46
CA ALA A 120 -7.17 -9.02 7.37
C ALA A 120 -7.39 -9.67 6.00
N ALA A 121 -7.17 -10.98 5.88
CA ALA A 121 -7.45 -11.74 4.65
C ALA A 121 -8.95 -11.72 4.29
N LYS A 122 -9.83 -11.87 5.29
CA LYS A 122 -11.29 -11.73 5.09
C LYS A 122 -11.64 -10.34 4.56
N ARG A 123 -11.06 -9.28 5.13
CA ARG A 123 -11.27 -7.90 4.67
C ARG A 123 -10.78 -7.68 3.24
N GLY A 124 -9.62 -8.22 2.90
CA GLY A 124 -9.09 -8.22 1.54
C GLY A 124 -10.08 -8.86 0.55
N ARG A 125 -10.58 -10.06 0.87
CA ARG A 125 -11.57 -10.76 0.02
C ARG A 125 -12.87 -9.97 -0.15
N GLU A 126 -13.40 -9.39 0.93
CA GLU A 126 -14.58 -8.52 0.87
C GLU A 126 -14.35 -7.28 -0.02
N SER A 127 -13.10 -6.87 -0.19
CA SER A 127 -12.68 -5.76 -1.04
C SER A 127 -12.24 -6.19 -2.44
N GLY A 128 -12.42 -7.47 -2.82
CA GLY A 128 -12.07 -8.02 -4.13
C GLY A 128 -10.61 -8.45 -4.30
N LEU A 129 -9.84 -8.61 -3.21
CA LEU A 129 -8.44 -9.02 -3.24
C LEU A 129 -8.27 -10.52 -2.97
N GLU A 130 -7.42 -11.16 -3.75
CA GLU A 130 -7.02 -12.56 -3.56
C GLU A 130 -5.76 -12.66 -2.68
N ILE A 131 -5.92 -12.37 -1.39
CA ILE A 131 -4.88 -12.48 -0.36
C ILE A 131 -5.33 -13.46 0.71
N SER A 132 -4.50 -14.47 0.99
CA SER A 132 -4.76 -15.48 1.99
C SER A 132 -4.20 -15.10 3.37
N GLU A 133 -4.65 -15.80 4.41
CA GLU A 133 -4.06 -15.67 5.75
C GLU A 133 -2.57 -16.09 5.76
N GLY A 134 -2.20 -17.10 4.96
CA GLY A 134 -0.81 -17.54 4.82
C GLY A 134 0.10 -16.49 4.18
N ASP A 135 -0.45 -15.66 3.30
CA ASP A 135 0.30 -14.54 2.72
C ASP A 135 0.55 -13.40 3.74
N LEU A 136 -0.38 -13.19 4.68
CA LEU A 136 -0.32 -12.08 5.65
C LEU A 136 0.36 -12.47 6.97
N SER A 137 0.33 -13.75 7.34
CA SER A 137 0.93 -14.25 8.58
C SER A 137 2.41 -13.84 8.75
N PRO A 138 3.29 -13.94 7.73
CA PRO A 138 4.69 -13.52 7.84
C PRO A 138 4.89 -12.00 8.04
N LEU A 139 3.88 -11.19 7.72
CA LEU A 139 3.92 -9.72 7.84
C LEU A 139 3.37 -9.22 9.18
N LEU A 140 2.62 -10.06 9.89
CA LEU A 140 1.97 -9.72 11.15
C LEU A 140 2.62 -10.38 12.35
N ASN A 141 3.15 -11.60 12.17
CA ASN A 141 3.83 -12.32 13.22
C ASN A 141 5.31 -11.97 13.19
N VAL A 142 5.83 -11.39 14.27
CA VAL A 142 7.28 -11.27 14.44
C VAL A 142 7.79 -12.69 14.71
N ASN A 143 8.48 -13.30 13.75
CA ASN A 143 9.22 -14.51 14.04
C ASN A 143 10.33 -14.13 15.03
N GLU A 144 10.25 -14.63 16.27
CA GLU A 144 11.34 -14.59 17.27
C GLU A 144 12.55 -15.46 16.84
N ALA A 145 12.81 -15.61 15.54
CA ALA A 145 13.81 -16.52 15.00
C ALA A 145 15.22 -15.92 14.90
N ASN A 146 15.41 -14.63 15.23
CA ASN A 146 16.72 -13.97 15.20
C ASN A 146 17.14 -13.37 16.55
N ALA A 147 16.74 -13.98 17.65
CA ALA A 147 17.39 -13.79 18.95
C ALA A 147 18.43 -14.90 19.17
N ARG A 148 19.55 -14.85 18.46
CA ARG A 148 20.77 -15.62 18.78
C ARG A 148 22.02 -14.82 18.46
#